data_AF-A0A1I2PA62-F1
#
_entry.id   AF-A0A1I2PA62-F1
#
_cell.length_a   1.000
_cell.length_b   1.000
_cell.length_c   1.000
_cell.angle_alpha   90.00
_cell.angle_beta   90.00
_cell.angle_gamma   90.00
#
_symmetry.space_group_name_H-M   'P 1'
#
loop_
_entity.id
_entity.type
_entity.pdbx_description
1 polymer ?
#
loop_
_entity_poly.entity_id
_entity_poly.type
_entity_poly.pdbx_seq_one_letter_code
_entity_poly.pdbx_strand_id
1 'polypeptide(L)'
;MVEAGSERVTDGIHTEPTLSQGKTYRLNLVCVGSGSAQLTFTPASTGTKTKVPCDQSVVQQRIIVHKPVRIDVDGTKGSTGVIAWQIDTV
;
A
#
# COMPACT_ATOMS: atom_id res chain seq x y z
N MET A 1 -13.46 -5.93 -4.12
CA MET A 1 -12.11 -5.94 -4.70
C MET A 1 -12.10 -5.22 -6.03
N VAL A 2 -11.24 -4.21 -6.14
CA VAL A 2 -10.98 -3.41 -7.35
C VAL A 2 -9.67 -3.85 -7.99
N GLU A 3 -8.61 -3.92 -7.18
CA GLU A 3 -7.26 -4.28 -7.62
C GLU A 3 -6.51 -4.92 -6.44
N ALA A 4 -5.56 -5.81 -6.71
CA ALA A 4 -4.70 -6.40 -5.69
C ALA A 4 -3.39 -6.87 -6.31
N GLY A 5 -2.40 -7.11 -5.46
CA GLY A 5 -1.12 -7.68 -5.86
C GLY A 5 -0.28 -8.11 -4.67
N SER A 6 0.89 -8.65 -4.97
CA SER A 6 1.89 -8.99 -3.97
C SER A 6 3.29 -8.86 -4.55
N GLU A 7 4.23 -8.44 -3.73
CA GLU A 7 5.62 -8.24 -4.14
C GLU A 7 6.59 -8.57 -3.00
N ARG A 8 7.83 -8.89 -3.33
CA ARG A 8 8.88 -9.09 -2.34
C ARG A 8 9.18 -7.77 -1.63
N VAL A 9 9.39 -7.81 -0.32
CA VAL A 9 9.70 -6.61 0.49
C VAL A 9 10.96 -5.88 -0.02
N THR A 10 11.93 -6.63 -0.57
CA THR A 10 13.16 -6.06 -1.12
C THR A 10 12.96 -5.31 -2.42
N ASP A 11 11.90 -5.63 -3.15
CA ASP A 11 11.64 -5.11 -4.49
C ASP A 11 10.68 -3.91 -4.39
N GLY A 12 9.77 -3.96 -3.40
CA GLY A 12 8.85 -2.86 -3.09
C GLY A 12 7.66 -2.81 -4.05
N ILE A 13 6.54 -2.25 -3.59
CA ILE A 13 5.37 -2.07 -4.44
C ILE A 13 5.45 -0.67 -5.05
N HIS A 14 5.31 -0.56 -6.38
CA HIS A 14 5.29 0.71 -7.10
C HIS A 14 4.19 0.67 -8.16
N THR A 15 2.95 0.97 -7.77
CA THR A 15 1.77 0.82 -8.63
C THR A 15 1.02 2.14 -8.86
N GLU A 16 0.38 2.24 -10.01
CA GLU A 16 -0.48 3.36 -10.42
C GLU A 16 -1.89 2.81 -10.76
N PRO A 17 -2.72 2.53 -9.75
CA PRO A 17 -4.00 1.86 -9.94
C PRO A 17 -4.99 2.75 -10.69
N THR A 18 -5.85 2.11 -11.50
CA THR A 18 -6.88 2.82 -12.27
C THR A 18 -8.12 3.09 -11.41
N LEU A 19 -8.04 4.12 -10.57
CA LEU A 19 -9.11 4.49 -9.63
C LEU A 19 -9.94 5.66 -10.16
N SER A 20 -11.27 5.59 -10.04
CA SER A 20 -12.15 6.71 -10.41
C SER A 20 -11.93 7.91 -9.47
N GLN A 21 -11.75 9.10 -10.06
CA GLN A 21 -11.65 10.37 -9.35
C GLN A 21 -12.94 10.68 -8.55
N GLY A 22 -12.77 11.35 -7.41
CA GLY A 22 -13.84 11.74 -6.49
C GLY A 22 -14.33 10.61 -5.59
N LYS A 23 -13.81 9.38 -5.74
CA LYS A 23 -14.21 8.23 -4.94
C LYS A 23 -13.26 7.97 -3.78
N THR A 24 -13.82 7.35 -2.75
CA THR A 24 -13.07 6.81 -1.62
C THR A 24 -12.85 5.32 -1.82
N TYR A 25 -11.65 4.85 -1.49
CA TYR A 25 -11.31 3.43 -1.48
C TYR A 25 -10.70 3.03 -0.14
N ARG A 26 -10.64 1.72 0.09
CA ARG A 26 -9.96 1.11 1.21
C ARG A 26 -8.78 0.30 0.71
N LEU A 27 -7.57 0.68 1.12
CA LEU A 27 -6.34 -0.05 0.89
C LEU A 27 -6.05 -0.92 2.12
N ASN A 28 -5.92 -2.22 1.91
CA ASN A 28 -5.44 -3.16 2.92
C ASN A 28 -4.04 -3.63 2.51
N LEU A 29 -3.13 -3.67 3.46
CA LEU A 29 -1.80 -4.24 3.30
C LEU A 29 -1.51 -5.23 4.41
N VAL A 30 -0.78 -6.28 4.06
CA VAL A 30 -0.17 -7.20 5.02
C VAL A 30 1.26 -7.45 4.58
N CYS A 31 2.19 -7.45 5.53
CA CYS A 31 3.55 -7.91 5.29
C CYS A 31 3.83 -9.14 6.15
N VAL A 32 4.43 -10.16 5.53
CA VAL A 32 4.84 -11.40 6.19
C VAL A 32 6.35 -11.54 6.04
N GLY A 33 7.09 -11.60 7.14
CA GLY A 33 8.54 -11.78 7.11
C GLY A 33 9.23 -11.15 8.32
N SER A 34 10.17 -10.24 8.06
CA SER A 34 10.93 -9.56 9.12
C SER A 34 11.20 -8.10 8.77
N GLY A 35 11.23 -7.25 9.78
CA GLY A 35 11.42 -5.81 9.61
C GLY A 35 10.10 -5.08 9.35
N SER A 36 10.12 -4.12 8.42
CA SER A 36 8.95 -3.31 8.07
C SER A 36 9.08 -2.67 6.71
N ALA A 37 7.95 -2.24 6.15
CA ALA A 37 7.90 -1.39 4.97
C ALA A 37 7.23 -0.05 5.28
N GLN A 38 7.33 0.89 4.34
CA GLN A 38 6.80 2.24 4.46
C GLN A 38 5.86 2.50 3.30
N LEU A 39 4.57 2.68 3.59
CA LEU A 39 3.56 3.11 2.65
C LEU A 39 3.64 4.63 2.43
N THR A 40 3.63 5.06 1.18
CA THR A 40 3.54 6.45 0.74
C THR A 40 2.63 6.59 -0.48
N PHE A 41 2.15 7.82 -0.71
CA PHE A 41 1.27 8.14 -1.83
C PHE A 41 1.80 9.35 -2.59
N THR A 42 1.61 9.33 -3.90
CA THR A 42 1.73 10.51 -4.75
C THR A 42 0.39 10.73 -5.47
N PRO A 43 -0.33 11.85 -5.22
CA PRO A 43 0.02 12.93 -4.30
C PRO A 43 -0.13 12.53 -2.81
N ALA A 44 0.66 13.18 -1.95
CA ALA A 44 0.63 12.92 -0.50
C ALA A 44 -0.73 13.20 0.17
N SER A 45 -1.61 13.97 -0.48
CA SER A 45 -2.97 14.24 0.02
C SER A 45 -3.93 13.05 -0.13
N THR A 46 -3.54 11.99 -0.84
CA THR A 46 -4.39 10.82 -1.07
C THR A 46 -4.61 9.99 0.19
N GLY A 47 -3.60 9.89 1.06
CA GLY A 47 -3.59 9.04 2.23
C GLY A 47 -2.45 9.39 3.18
N THR A 48 -2.31 8.62 4.26
CA THR A 48 -1.31 8.91 5.29
C THR A 48 -0.07 8.05 5.09
N LYS A 49 1.12 8.64 5.14
CA LYS A 49 2.36 7.86 5.22
C LYS A 49 2.31 6.94 6.44
N THR A 50 2.48 5.63 6.26
CA THR A 50 2.27 4.66 7.36
C THR A 50 3.23 3.49 7.31
N LYS A 51 3.72 3.07 8.47
CA LYS A 51 4.58 1.89 8.61
C LYS A 51 3.72 0.62 8.46
N VAL A 52 4.21 -0.32 7.65
CA VAL A 52 3.62 -1.65 7.48
C VAL A 52 4.57 -2.66 8.12
N PRO A 53 4.31 -3.12 9.35
CA PRO A 53 5.16 -4.11 10.00
C PRO A 53 5.05 -5.47 9.30
N CYS A 54 6.16 -6.20 9.23
CA CYS A 54 6.20 -7.54 8.63
C CYS A 54 5.90 -8.62 9.67
N ASP A 55 4.83 -8.43 10.43
CA ASP A 55 4.37 -9.27 11.54
C ASP A 55 3.00 -9.92 11.28
N GLN A 56 2.55 -9.91 10.02
CA GLN A 56 1.26 -10.43 9.56
C GLN A 56 0.04 -9.62 10.02
N SER A 57 0.23 -8.48 10.69
CA SER A 57 -0.87 -7.56 10.97
C SER A 57 -1.38 -6.90 9.68
N VAL A 58 -2.70 -6.64 9.66
CA VAL A 58 -3.35 -5.94 8.56
C VAL A 58 -3.30 -4.45 8.82
N VAL A 59 -2.63 -3.71 7.96
CA VAL A 59 -2.68 -2.25 7.92
C VAL A 59 -3.77 -1.83 6.95
N GLN A 60 -4.76 -1.12 7.46
CA GLN A 60 -5.87 -0.62 6.66
C GLN A 60 -5.83 0.90 6.57
N GLN A 61 -6.03 1.43 5.36
CA GLN A 61 -6.12 2.86 5.11
C GLN A 61 -7.30 3.22 4.22
N ARG A 62 -7.97 4.31 4.59
CA ARG A 62 -8.93 4.98 3.72
C ARG A 62 -8.16 5.97 2.84
N ILE A 63 -8.36 5.90 1.53
CA ILE A 63 -7.74 6.81 0.57
C ILE A 63 -8.81 7.55 -0.25
N ILE A 64 -8.54 8.81 -0.58
CA ILE A 64 -9.45 9.65 -1.37
C ILE A 64 -8.74 10.04 -2.66
N VAL A 65 -9.34 9.68 -3.79
CA VAL A 65 -8.72 9.86 -5.12
C VAL A 65 -9.21 11.15 -5.73
N HIS A 66 -8.37 12.18 -5.74
CA HIS A 66 -8.66 13.46 -6.42
C HIS A 66 -7.93 13.61 -7.76
N LYS A 67 -6.85 12.85 -7.95
CA LYS A 67 -5.97 12.80 -9.13
C LYS A 67 -5.51 11.35 -9.30
N PRO A 68 -4.89 10.97 -10.44
CA PRO A 68 -4.17 9.71 -10.53
C PRO A 68 -3.23 9.53 -9.34
N VAL A 69 -3.25 8.34 -8.76
CA VAL A 69 -2.53 8.01 -7.54
C VAL A 69 -1.43 7.02 -7.89
N ARG A 70 -0.24 7.29 -7.38
CA ARG A 70 0.83 6.30 -7.23
C ARG A 70 0.88 5.85 -5.78
N ILE A 71 0.94 4.54 -5.58
CA ILE A 71 1.09 3.90 -4.27
C ILE A 71 2.45 3.24 -4.26
N ASP A 72 3.29 3.66 -3.31
CA ASP A 72 4.62 3.11 -3.11
C ASP A 72 4.70 2.47 -1.72
N VAL A 73 5.27 1.26 -1.65
CA VAL A 73 5.52 0.54 -0.40
C VAL A 73 6.94 0.00 -0.39
N ASP A 74 7.82 0.71 0.29
CA ASP A 74 9.26 0.42 0.30
C ASP A 74 9.66 -0.37 1.55
N GLY A 75 10.35 -1.49 1.38
CA GLY A 75 10.98 -2.21 2.48
C GLY A 75 12.07 -1.36 3.16
N THR A 76 12.04 -1.29 4.48
CA THR A 76 13.15 -0.69 5.24
C THR A 76 14.40 -1.58 5.15
N LYS A 77 15.60 -0.98 5.22
CA LYS A 77 16.88 -1.69 5.03
C LYS A 77 16.95 -2.96 5.88
N GLY A 78 17.25 -4.09 5.23
CA GLY A 78 17.37 -5.41 5.86
C GLY A 78 16.04 -6.14 6.07
N SER A 79 14.90 -5.56 5.68
CA SER A 79 13.61 -6.24 5.73
C SER A 79 13.50 -7.30 4.65
N THR A 80 12.80 -8.39 4.96
CA THR A 80 12.62 -9.54 4.07
C THR A 80 11.17 -10.03 4.13
N GLY A 81 10.79 -10.81 3.12
CA GLY A 81 9.47 -11.43 3.04
C GLY A 81 8.66 -10.89 1.87
N VAL A 82 7.34 -10.90 2.03
CA VAL A 82 6.37 -10.53 1.00
C VAL A 82 5.36 -9.54 1.55
N ILE A 83 5.01 -8.54 0.74
CA ILE A 83 3.93 -7.60 0.99
C ILE A 83 2.79 -7.96 0.04
N ALA A 84 1.60 -8.16 0.57
CA ALA A 84 0.38 -8.28 -0.23
C ALA A 84 -0.51 -7.07 0.04
N TRP A 85 -1.22 -6.63 -0.99
CA TRP A 85 -2.09 -5.47 -0.93
C TRP A 85 -3.37 -5.69 -1.73
N GLN A 86 -4.44 -5.03 -1.30
CA GLN A 86 -5.74 -5.06 -1.95
C GLN A 86 -6.42 -3.71 -1.81
N ILE A 87 -7.05 -3.25 -2.88
CA ILE A 87 -7.92 -2.08 -2.91
C ILE A 87 -9.36 -2.55 -3.06
N ASP A 88 -10.23 -2.07 -2.18
CA ASP A 88 -11.68 -2.23 -2.25
C ASP A 88 -12.37 -0.87 -2.41
N THR A 89 -13.57 -0.90 -3.00
CA THR A 89 -14.53 0.20 -2.80
C THR A 89 -14.97 0.22 -1.35
N VAL A 90 -15.21 1.42 -0.82
CA VAL A 90 -15.90 1.60 0.47
C VAL A 90 -17.39 1.33 0.31
#